data_AF-A0A953U060-F1
#
_entry.id   AF-A0A953U060-F1
#
_cell.length_a   1.000
_cell.length_b   1.000
_cell.length_c   1.000
_cell.angle_alpha   90.00
_cell.angle_beta   90.00
_cell.angle_gamma   90.00
#
_symmetry.space_group_name_H-M   'P 1'
#
loop_
_entity.id
_entity.type
_entity.pdbx_description
1 polymer ?
#
loop_
_entity_poly.entity_id
_entity_poly.type
_entity_poly.pdbx_seq_one_letter_code
_entity_poly.pdbx_strand_id
1 'polypeptide(L)'
;MLLLANAHAAALQRGSDAAGAASACGCLGFFGFVIVAIIALNIALLVWVARDAKARGMDSSILWMILVMVTGLIGLIIYLCVRPQGNMVQCAHCGNRRLQVSAKCPHCGNA
;
A
#
# COMPACT_ATOMS: atom_id res chain seq x y z
N MET A 1 -34.84 -51.65 -4.34
CA MET A 1 -33.61 -51.40 -3.55
C MET A 1 -32.69 -50.36 -4.21
N LEU A 2 -32.39 -50.45 -5.52
CA LEU A 2 -31.59 -49.45 -6.27
C LEU A 2 -32.18 -48.02 -6.31
N LEU A 3 -33.50 -47.88 -6.43
CA LEU A 3 -34.16 -46.55 -6.46
C LEU A 3 -34.06 -45.80 -5.12
N LEU A 4 -34.12 -46.52 -3.99
CA LEU A 4 -33.94 -45.93 -2.67
C LEU A 4 -32.49 -45.48 -2.45
N ALA A 5 -31.51 -46.28 -2.89
CA ALA A 5 -30.09 -45.92 -2.81
C ALA A 5 -29.77 -44.62 -3.58
N ASN A 6 -30.34 -44.46 -4.79
CA ASN A 6 -30.17 -43.25 -5.59
C ASN A 6 -30.84 -42.02 -4.96
N ALA A 7 -31.98 -42.20 -4.30
CA ALA A 7 -32.67 -41.12 -3.60
C ALA A 7 -31.88 -40.62 -2.37
N HIS A 8 -31.25 -41.53 -1.61
CA HIS A 8 -30.39 -41.17 -0.49
C HIS A 8 -29.09 -40.49 -0.93
N ALA A 9 -28.46 -40.94 -2.04
CA ALA A 9 -27.28 -40.30 -2.61
C ALA A 9 -27.57 -38.86 -3.08
N ALA A 10 -28.70 -38.65 -3.77
CA ALA A 10 -29.14 -37.34 -4.22
C ALA A 10 -29.46 -36.38 -3.05
N ALA A 11 -30.00 -36.90 -1.94
CA ALA A 11 -30.27 -36.12 -0.74
C ALA A 11 -28.99 -35.65 -0.03
N LEU A 12 -27.95 -36.49 0.02
CA LEU A 12 -26.64 -36.11 0.58
C LEU A 12 -25.89 -35.09 -0.29
N GLN A 13 -25.97 -35.22 -1.62
CA GLN A 13 -25.41 -34.22 -2.54
C GLN A 13 -26.05 -32.85 -2.33
N ARG A 14 -27.38 -32.79 -2.23
CA ARG A 14 -28.14 -31.55 -2.01
C ARG A 14 -27.78 -30.81 -0.71
N GLY A 15 -27.36 -31.53 0.34
CA GLY A 15 -26.90 -30.94 1.60
C GLY A 15 -25.46 -30.38 1.53
N SER A 16 -24.58 -31.08 0.79
CA SER A 16 -23.20 -30.67 0.53
C SER A 16 -23.13 -29.37 -0.29
N ASP A 17 -23.99 -29.25 -1.30
CA ASP A 17 -24.01 -28.11 -2.22
C ASP A 17 -24.55 -26.83 -1.56
N ALA A 18 -25.50 -26.96 -0.62
CA ALA A 18 -26.03 -25.84 0.15
C ALA A 18 -25.00 -25.29 1.16
N ALA A 19 -24.22 -26.17 1.80
CA ALA A 19 -23.11 -25.77 2.66
C ALA A 19 -21.92 -25.18 1.86
N GLY A 20 -21.65 -25.72 0.66
CA GLY A 20 -20.66 -25.18 -0.27
C GLY A 20 -21.02 -23.81 -0.83
N ALA A 21 -22.29 -23.57 -1.18
CA ALA A 21 -22.76 -22.28 -1.68
C ALA A 21 -22.71 -21.17 -0.62
N ALA A 22 -23.05 -21.49 0.64
CA ALA A 22 -22.99 -20.53 1.75
C ALA A 22 -21.54 -20.14 2.11
N SER A 23 -20.60 -21.09 2.07
CA SER A 23 -19.18 -20.82 2.31
C SER A 23 -18.51 -20.10 1.12
N ALA A 24 -18.88 -20.41 -0.13
CA ALA A 24 -18.35 -19.72 -1.30
C ALA A 24 -18.75 -18.22 -1.33
N CYS A 25 -19.96 -17.88 -0.91
CA CYS A 25 -20.46 -16.50 -1.00
C CYS A 25 -19.75 -15.53 -0.02
N GLY A 26 -19.34 -16.02 1.16
CA GLY A 26 -18.55 -15.23 2.12
C GLY A 26 -17.06 -15.14 1.76
N CYS A 27 -16.48 -16.24 1.27
CA CYS A 27 -15.07 -16.30 0.93
C CYS A 27 -14.72 -15.43 -0.29
N LEU A 28 -15.53 -15.46 -1.35
CA LEU A 28 -15.23 -14.70 -2.57
C LEU A 28 -15.28 -13.18 -2.34
N GLY A 29 -16.22 -12.69 -1.52
CA GLY A 29 -16.29 -11.29 -1.12
C GLY A 29 -15.10 -10.85 -0.27
N PHE A 30 -14.70 -11.69 0.70
CA PHE A 30 -13.55 -11.40 1.55
C PHE A 30 -12.23 -11.40 0.77
N PHE A 31 -11.98 -12.41 -0.06
CA PHE A 31 -10.78 -12.48 -0.90
C PHE A 31 -10.72 -11.32 -1.91
N GLY A 32 -11.86 -10.96 -2.53
CA GLY A 32 -11.94 -9.79 -3.41
C GLY A 32 -11.60 -8.49 -2.68
N PHE A 33 -12.18 -8.27 -1.49
CA PHE A 33 -11.89 -7.09 -0.67
C PHE A 33 -10.41 -7.02 -0.26
N VAL A 34 -9.82 -8.15 0.15
CA VAL A 34 -8.40 -8.23 0.54
C VAL A 34 -7.49 -7.87 -0.65
N ILE A 35 -7.77 -8.38 -1.84
CA ILE A 35 -6.98 -8.06 -3.05
C ILE A 35 -7.08 -6.57 -3.37
N VAL A 36 -8.28 -6.00 -3.35
CA VAL A 36 -8.48 -4.56 -3.59
C VAL A 36 -7.75 -3.72 -2.54
N ALA A 37 -7.81 -4.11 -1.27
CA ALA A 37 -7.10 -3.44 -0.19
C ALA A 37 -5.58 -3.48 -0.38
N ILE A 38 -5.01 -4.62 -0.79
CA ILE A 38 -3.57 -4.75 -1.07
C ILE A 38 -3.14 -3.85 -2.23
N ILE A 39 -3.92 -3.79 -3.31
CA ILE A 39 -3.63 -2.92 -4.46
C ILE A 39 -3.70 -1.46 -4.03
N ALA A 40 -4.75 -1.06 -3.31
CA ALA A 40 -4.90 0.30 -2.80
C ALA A 40 -3.74 0.69 -1.88
N LEU A 41 -3.30 -0.22 -0.99
CA LEU A 41 -2.16 -0.01 -0.11
C LEU A 41 -0.85 0.18 -0.89
N ASN A 42 -0.61 -0.62 -1.94
CA ASN A 42 0.57 -0.46 -2.80
C ASN A 42 0.58 0.91 -3.51
N ILE A 43 -0.55 1.33 -4.08
CA ILE A 43 -0.67 2.63 -4.74
C ILE A 43 -0.47 3.76 -3.73
N ALA A 44 -1.11 3.68 -2.57
CA ALA A 44 -0.96 4.67 -1.51
C ALA A 44 0.50 4.79 -1.05
N LEU A 45 1.22 3.67 -0.96
CA LEU A 45 2.62 3.62 -0.57
C LEU A 45 3.52 4.28 -1.62
N LEU A 46 3.31 3.99 -2.92
CA LEU A 46 4.03 4.64 -4.02
C LEU A 46 3.82 6.16 -4.01
N VAL A 47 2.56 6.61 -3.88
CA VAL A 47 2.23 8.04 -3.80
C VAL A 47 2.84 8.68 -2.55
N TRP A 48 2.85 7.96 -1.43
CA TRP A 48 3.44 8.43 -0.18
C TRP A 48 4.95 8.64 -0.32
N VAL A 49 5.69 7.68 -0.89
CA VAL A 49 7.14 7.81 -1.14
C VAL A 49 7.43 9.01 -2.03
N ALA A 50 6.68 9.18 -3.13
CA ALA A 50 6.87 10.30 -4.04
C ALA A 50 6.62 11.66 -3.36
N ARG A 51 5.54 11.77 -2.57
CA ARG A 51 5.23 13.00 -1.81
C ARG A 51 6.23 13.26 -0.69
N ASP A 52 6.67 12.22 0.00
CA ASP A 52 7.62 12.31 1.10
C ASP A 52 9.01 12.73 0.60
N ALA A 53 9.49 12.15 -0.50
CA ALA A 53 10.76 12.55 -1.10
C ALA A 53 10.72 14.01 -1.57
N LYS A 54 9.61 14.43 -2.21
CA LYS A 54 9.41 15.82 -2.66
C LYS A 54 9.35 16.81 -1.50
N ALA A 55 8.66 16.46 -0.42
CA ALA A 55 8.59 17.29 0.79
C ALA A 55 9.95 17.47 1.46
N ARG A 56 10.86 16.51 1.29
CA ARG A 56 12.22 16.53 1.84
C ARG A 56 13.22 17.28 0.97
N GLY A 57 12.82 17.70 -0.23
CA GLY A 57 13.69 18.45 -1.15
C GLY A 57 14.90 17.65 -1.60
N MET A 58 14.81 16.31 -1.64
CA MET A 58 15.85 15.49 -2.24
C MET A 58 15.76 15.66 -3.75
N ASP A 59 16.85 16.16 -4.37
CA ASP A 59 16.95 16.49 -5.80
C ASP A 59 16.54 15.31 -6.72
N SER A 60 16.61 14.09 -6.21
CA SER A 60 16.31 12.84 -6.92
C SER A 60 15.06 12.12 -6.41
N SER A 61 13.99 12.83 -6.05
CA SER A 61 12.74 12.22 -5.55
C SER A 61 12.16 11.15 -6.48
N ILE A 62 12.30 11.33 -7.79
CA ILE A 62 11.83 10.38 -8.80
C ILE A 62 12.69 9.11 -8.81
N LEU A 63 14.01 9.22 -8.59
CA LEU A 63 14.89 8.04 -8.53
C LEU A 63 14.56 7.15 -7.34
N TRP A 64 14.25 7.75 -6.19
CA TRP A 64 13.82 7.00 -5.00
C TRP A 64 12.49 6.27 -5.22
N MET A 65 11.52 6.92 -5.90
CA MET A 65 10.28 6.27 -6.29
C MET A 65 10.52 5.09 -7.23
N ILE A 66 11.37 5.24 -8.26
CA ILE A 66 11.70 4.17 -9.22
C ILE A 66 12.41 3.01 -8.50
N LEU A 67 13.33 3.29 -7.58
CA LEU A 67 14.05 2.27 -6.82
C LEU A 67 13.10 1.43 -5.96
N VAL A 68 12.17 2.07 -5.24
CA VAL A 68 11.12 1.39 -4.47
C VAL A 68 10.19 0.60 -5.38
N MET A 69 9.89 1.10 -6.58
CA MET A 69 9.05 0.39 -7.55
C MET A 69 9.73 -0.88 -8.08
N VAL A 70 11.04 -0.84 -8.36
CA VAL A 70 11.80 -1.98 -8.92
C VAL A 70 12.13 -3.04 -7.86
N THR A 71 12.50 -2.60 -6.65
CA THR A 71 12.94 -3.50 -5.57
C THR A 71 11.84 -3.80 -4.54
N GLY A 72 10.67 -3.19 -4.69
CA GLY A 72 9.50 -3.39 -3.84
C GLY A 72 9.75 -3.00 -2.38
N LEU A 73 9.38 -3.90 -1.46
CA LEU A 73 9.56 -3.72 -0.02
C LEU A 73 11.03 -3.50 0.38
N ILE A 74 11.98 -4.12 -0.32
CA ILE A 74 13.41 -3.96 -0.02
C ILE A 74 13.83 -2.50 -0.27
N GLY A 75 13.40 -1.91 -1.39
CA GLY A 75 13.65 -0.51 -1.70
C GLY A 75 13.03 0.43 -0.69
N LEU A 76 11.84 0.10 -0.19
CA LEU A 76 11.19 0.88 0.86
C LEU A 76 12.00 0.88 2.16
N ILE A 77 12.53 -0.28 2.57
CA ILE A 77 13.37 -0.36 3.77
C ILE A 77 14.64 0.46 3.59
N ILE A 78 15.32 0.33 2.44
CA ILE A 78 16.52 1.12 2.13
C ILE A 78 16.18 2.62 2.13
N TYR A 79 15.06 3.01 1.50
CA TYR A 79 14.58 4.39 1.50
C TYR A 79 14.42 4.92 2.93
N LEU A 80 13.75 4.16 3.81
CA LEU A 80 13.54 4.57 5.20
C LEU A 80 14.85 4.69 5.98
N CYS A 81 15.85 3.84 5.72
CA CYS A 81 17.16 3.91 6.36
C CYS A 81 17.97 5.13 5.92
N VAL A 82 17.93 5.48 4.63
CA VAL A 82 18.67 6.63 4.07
C VAL A 82 17.90 7.94 4.27
N ARG A 83 16.59 7.87 4.48
CA ARG A 83 15.69 9.02 4.64
C ARG A 83 16.23 9.94 5.74
N PRO A 84 16.63 11.18 5.40
CA PRO A 84 17.27 12.05 6.38
C PRO A 84 16.23 12.55 7.38
N GLN A 85 16.36 12.13 8.63
CA GLN A 85 15.56 12.66 9.75
C GLN A 85 15.95 14.12 10.02
N GLY A 86 14.99 15.03 9.93
CA GLY A 86 15.25 16.46 10.07
C GLY A 86 14.14 17.13 10.84
N ASN A 87 14.53 17.99 11.78
CA ASN A 87 13.59 18.79 12.53
C ASN A 87 13.05 19.94 11.66
N MET A 88 11.82 20.37 11.92
CA MET A 88 11.27 21.54 11.23
C MET A 88 11.88 22.80 11.84
N VAL A 89 12.77 23.45 11.10
CA VAL A 89 13.42 24.70 11.50
C VAL A 89 12.79 25.88 10.77
N GLN A 90 12.75 27.04 11.41
CA GLN A 90 12.25 28.24 10.75
C GLN A 90 13.28 28.77 9.74
N CYS A 91 12.80 29.26 8.61
CA CYS A 91 13.64 29.97 7.65
C CYS A 91 14.06 31.30 8.25
N ALA A 92 15.36 31.58 8.26
CA ALA A 92 15.88 32.90 8.68
C ALA A 92 15.41 34.04 7.76
N HIS A 93 15.10 33.73 6.50
CA HIS A 93 14.72 34.75 5.50
C HIS A 93 13.21 34.98 5.37
N CYS A 94 12.38 33.94 5.51
CA CYS A 94 10.92 34.06 5.34
C CYS A 94 10.10 33.67 6.57
N GLY A 95 10.72 33.20 7.65
CA GLY A 95 10.03 32.76 8.87
C GLY A 95 9.20 31.47 8.74
N ASN A 96 8.96 30.98 7.53
CA ASN A 96 8.22 29.73 7.31
C ASN A 96 9.01 28.51 7.77
N ARG A 97 8.29 27.46 8.16
CA ARG A 97 8.88 26.17 8.54
C ARG A 97 9.47 25.47 7.31
N ARG A 98 10.75 25.11 7.38
CA ARG A 98 11.43 24.24 6.40
C ARG A 98 12.00 23.02 7.10
N LEU A 99 12.23 21.94 6.36
CA LEU A 99 13.04 20.84 6.90
C LEU A 99 14.49 21.32 6.98
N GLN A 100 15.16 21.06 8.12
CA GLN A 100 16.58 21.40 8.31
C GLN A 100 17.48 20.81 7.22
N VAL A 101 17.11 19.64 6.70
CA VAL A 101 17.86 18.93 5.66
C VAL A 101 17.61 19.48 4.25
N SER A 102 16.64 20.38 4.08
CA SER A 102 16.31 20.93 2.78
C SER A 102 17.32 22.02 2.43
N ALA A 103 18.12 21.79 1.38
CA ALA A 103 19.17 22.73 0.94
C ALA A 103 18.63 24.10 0.48
N LYS A 104 17.34 24.17 0.13
CA LYS A 104 16.65 25.41 -0.24
C LYS A 104 15.28 25.44 0.39
N CYS A 105 14.87 26.61 0.89
CA CYS A 105 13.52 26.78 1.39
C CYS A 105 12.50 26.66 0.24
N PRO A 106 11.44 25.84 0.36
CA PRO A 106 10.41 25.72 -0.68
C PRO A 106 9.54 26.97 -0.82
N HIS A 107 9.57 27.89 0.16
CA HIS A 107 8.78 29.12 0.14
C HIS A 107 9.51 30.32 -0.46
N CYS A 108 10.82 30.45 -0.21
CA CYS A 108 11.60 31.60 -0.68
C CYS A 108 12.77 31.26 -1.61
N GLY A 109 13.06 29.97 -1.84
CA GLY A 109 14.17 29.54 -2.70
C GLY A 109 15.57 29.74 -2.11
N ASN A 110 15.68 30.39 -0.95
CA ASN A 110 16.94 30.69 -0.26
C ASN A 110 17.39 29.54 0.64
N ALA A 111 18.71 29.33 0.76
CA ALA A 111 19.32 28.36 1.68
C ALA A 111 19.07 28.73 3.15
#